data_AF-A0A4P7X029-F1
#
_entry.id   AF-A0A4P7X029-F1
#
_cell.length_a   1.000
_cell.length_b   1.000
_cell.length_c   1.000
_cell.angle_alpha   90.00
_cell.angle_beta   90.00
_cell.angle_gamma   90.00
#
_symmetry.space_group_name_H-M   'P 1'
#
loop_
_entity.id
_entity.type
_entity.pdbx_description
1 polymer ?
#
loop_
_entity_poly.entity_id
_entity_poly.type
_entity_poly.pdbx_seq_one_letter_code
_entity_poly.pdbx_strand_id
1 'polypeptide(L)'
;MKNYFILLVLLSGVTPLIAQYRLDTIVADFNNDKVIDTLIDEYESGSTFGGRSVTITNGKTNETFTLSNYGCYCNFKQIVPIPNALTLDANSAFFEVLKEKVLPKKRAQPDSSLEWMTSATFNFKQVKSHALFDRIISPKTNWQSKPPTIPETYYNTVFGDTLQKLSATIKDNLTASQTKGFLIYYTNAHAVKSWDSLTPVITNDRYQIYKTAHAVFARKGNTYKWMFLSDLNTTGAPEKLRWSSINQVQLIDNYLIIHQDTSPDASYSIYIVNIETQRMGRLKYEASHHNVTTDDGMRTFKIIDNQLVFTTYDKQDLVELSLQQIFDTLDN
;
A
#
# COMPACT_ATOMS: atom_id res chain seq x y z
N MET A 1 4.56 -65.89 -15.44
CA MET A 1 5.64 -65.00 -14.94
C MET A 1 5.97 -63.95 -15.99
N LYS A 2 5.61 -62.69 -15.75
CA LYS A 2 6.47 -61.51 -15.99
C LYS A 2 5.79 -60.31 -15.36
N ASN A 3 6.22 -60.01 -14.15
CA ASN A 3 5.99 -58.75 -13.45
C ASN A 3 6.56 -57.62 -14.30
N TYR A 4 5.72 -56.73 -14.80
CA TYR A 4 6.13 -55.37 -15.13
C TYR A 4 5.51 -54.45 -14.09
N PHE A 5 6.12 -54.53 -12.91
CA PHE A 5 5.95 -53.58 -11.82
C PHE A 5 6.45 -52.21 -12.29
N ILE A 6 5.56 -51.23 -12.26
CA ILE A 6 5.78 -49.90 -11.68
C ILE A 6 7.20 -49.35 -11.89
N LEU A 7 7.43 -48.67 -13.02
CA LEU A 7 8.56 -47.75 -13.16
C LEU A 7 8.18 -46.57 -14.05
N LEU A 8 7.10 -45.86 -13.70
CA LEU A 8 6.69 -44.65 -14.42
C LEU A 8 6.10 -43.56 -13.52
N VAL A 9 6.61 -43.41 -12.27
CA VAL A 9 6.17 -42.35 -11.33
C VAL A 9 7.36 -41.72 -10.58
N LEU A 10 8.56 -41.68 -11.15
CA LEU A 10 9.72 -41.03 -10.51
C LEU A 10 10.54 -40.14 -11.47
N LEU A 11 10.00 -39.78 -12.63
CA LEU A 11 10.67 -38.89 -13.61
C LEU A 11 9.89 -37.60 -13.93
N SER A 12 8.74 -37.38 -13.29
CA SER A 12 8.00 -36.10 -13.35
C SER A 12 8.18 -35.24 -12.09
N GLY A 13 9.06 -35.64 -11.16
CA GLY A 13 9.16 -35.10 -9.81
C GLY A 13 10.28 -34.07 -9.57
N VAL A 14 10.83 -33.46 -10.61
CA VAL A 14 11.79 -32.36 -10.45
C VAL A 14 11.41 -31.22 -11.39
N THR A 15 10.20 -30.67 -11.21
CA THR A 15 10.05 -29.25 -11.54
C THR A 15 11.10 -28.53 -10.71
N PRO A 16 12.03 -27.76 -11.30
CA PRO A 16 12.92 -26.94 -10.49
C PRO A 16 12.01 -26.11 -9.59
N LEU A 17 12.13 -26.29 -8.28
CA LEU A 17 11.63 -25.32 -7.32
C LEU A 17 12.21 -24.00 -7.80
N ILE A 18 11.37 -23.17 -8.43
CA ILE A 18 11.78 -21.84 -8.87
C ILE A 18 12.26 -21.18 -7.58
N ALA A 19 13.58 -20.99 -7.50
CA ALA A 19 14.19 -20.65 -6.24
C ALA A 19 13.57 -19.34 -5.76
N GLN A 20 12.99 -19.37 -4.57
CA GLN A 20 12.51 -18.20 -3.84
C GLN A 20 13.66 -17.28 -3.41
N TYR A 21 14.88 -17.62 -3.82
CA TYR A 21 16.14 -16.99 -3.51
C TYR A 21 17.05 -17.09 -4.73
N ARG A 22 17.60 -15.97 -5.18
CA ARG A 22 18.63 -15.90 -6.21
C ARG A 22 19.82 -15.13 -5.63
N LEU A 23 21.00 -15.68 -5.80
CA LEU A 23 22.27 -15.08 -5.38
C LEU A 23 23.19 -15.05 -6.59
N ASP A 24 23.58 -13.85 -7.01
CA ASP A 24 24.59 -13.65 -8.05
C ASP A 24 25.80 -12.93 -7.43
N THR A 25 27.01 -13.39 -7.77
CA THR A 25 28.26 -12.72 -7.38
C THR A 25 28.95 -12.19 -8.64
N ILE A 26 29.27 -10.89 -8.64
CA ILE A 26 29.94 -10.19 -9.74
C ILE A 26 31.25 -9.62 -9.22
N VAL A 27 32.32 -9.78 -9.99
CA VAL A 27 33.66 -9.30 -9.65
C VAL A 27 34.11 -8.34 -10.74
N ALA A 28 34.32 -7.08 -10.39
CA ALA A 28 34.67 -6.00 -11.33
C ALA A 28 35.30 -4.83 -10.56
N ASP A 29 36.00 -3.95 -11.27
CA ASP A 29 36.43 -2.66 -10.74
C ASP A 29 35.28 -1.65 -10.95
N PHE A 30 34.47 -1.40 -9.91
CA PHE A 30 33.27 -0.57 -10.04
C PHE A 30 33.56 0.93 -9.91
N ASN A 31 34.69 1.30 -9.29
CA ASN A 31 35.08 2.69 -9.04
C ASN A 31 36.23 3.18 -9.96
N ASN A 32 36.75 2.32 -10.84
CA ASN A 32 37.85 2.55 -11.78
C ASN A 32 39.19 2.85 -11.08
N ASP A 33 39.44 2.29 -9.90
CA ASP A 33 40.69 2.48 -9.15
C ASP A 33 41.77 1.41 -9.43
N LYS A 34 41.49 0.50 -10.38
CA LYS A 34 42.31 -0.65 -10.80
C LYS A 34 42.40 -1.77 -9.76
N VAL A 35 41.60 -1.71 -8.70
CA VAL A 35 41.43 -2.79 -7.73
C VAL A 35 40.08 -3.45 -8.00
N ILE A 36 40.05 -4.78 -7.90
CA ILE A 36 38.85 -5.55 -8.16
C ILE A 36 37.97 -5.57 -6.91
N ASP A 37 36.71 -5.18 -7.07
CA ASP A 37 35.67 -5.22 -6.06
C ASP A 37 34.79 -6.46 -6.19
N THR A 38 33.97 -6.73 -5.17
CA THR A 38 32.97 -7.81 -5.19
C THR A 38 31.58 -7.24 -4.97
N LEU A 39 30.63 -7.62 -5.83
CA LEU A 39 29.21 -7.32 -5.68
C LEU A 39 28.44 -8.62 -5.46
N ILE A 40 27.60 -8.63 -4.43
CA ILE A 40 26.67 -9.70 -4.10
C ILE A 40 25.25 -9.15 -4.33
N ASP A 41 24.50 -9.77 -5.24
CA ASP A 41 23.13 -9.43 -5.59
C ASP A 41 22.19 -10.55 -5.13
N GLU A 42 21.47 -10.28 -4.06
CA GLU A 42 20.50 -11.20 -3.45
C GLU A 42 19.09 -10.75 -3.81
N TYR A 43 18.30 -11.65 -4.38
CA TYR A 43 16.87 -11.48 -4.56
C TYR A 43 16.13 -12.57 -3.79
N GLU A 44 15.20 -12.17 -2.95
CA GLU A 44 14.34 -13.07 -2.19
C GLU A 44 12.88 -12.79 -2.51
N SER A 45 12.10 -13.85 -2.70
CA SER A 45 10.66 -13.78 -2.91
C SER A 45 9.93 -14.74 -1.97
N GLY A 46 9.29 -14.21 -0.94
CA GLY A 46 8.42 -14.95 -0.03
C GLY A 46 6.93 -14.80 -0.37
N SER A 47 6.06 -15.26 0.54
CA SER A 47 4.60 -15.14 0.37
C SER A 47 4.01 -13.80 0.84
N THR A 48 4.78 -13.05 1.63
CA THR A 48 4.39 -11.77 2.24
C THR A 48 5.50 -10.71 2.11
N PHE A 49 6.77 -11.13 2.14
CA PHE A 49 7.92 -10.25 2.03
C PHE A 49 8.80 -10.66 0.85
N GLY A 50 9.60 -9.72 0.38
CA GLY A 50 10.67 -9.98 -0.57
C GLY A 50 11.23 -8.69 -1.12
N GLY A 51 12.15 -8.83 -2.05
CA GLY A 51 12.87 -7.73 -2.66
C GLY A 51 14.30 -8.12 -2.96
N ARG A 52 15.13 -7.11 -3.11
CA ARG A 52 16.52 -7.20 -3.52
C ARG A 52 17.42 -6.52 -2.52
N SER A 53 18.48 -7.19 -2.13
CA SER A 53 19.56 -6.67 -1.29
C SER A 53 20.84 -6.77 -2.10
N VAL A 54 21.55 -5.66 -2.29
CA VAL A 54 22.80 -5.65 -3.04
C VAL A 54 23.89 -5.09 -2.14
N THR A 55 24.99 -5.82 -2.05
CA THR A 55 26.15 -5.45 -1.24
C THR A 55 27.38 -5.37 -2.14
N ILE A 56 28.14 -4.29 -2.04
CA ILE A 56 29.45 -4.14 -2.69
C ILE A 56 30.53 -4.07 -1.62
N THR A 57 31.58 -4.86 -1.78
CA THR A 57 32.81 -4.81 -0.99
C THR A 57 33.91 -4.19 -1.83
N ASN A 58 34.46 -3.06 -1.37
CA ASN A 58 35.59 -2.39 -1.99
C ASN A 58 36.85 -3.25 -1.83
N GLY A 59 37.49 -3.67 -2.93
CA GLY A 59 38.65 -4.55 -2.89
C GLY A 59 39.91 -3.92 -2.30
N LYS A 60 39.99 -2.59 -2.30
CA LYS A 60 41.12 -1.82 -1.77
C LYS A 60 41.00 -1.55 -0.27
N THR A 61 39.80 -1.23 0.22
CA THR A 61 39.57 -0.84 1.62
C THR A 61 38.91 -1.94 2.46
N ASN A 62 38.33 -2.96 1.83
CA ASN A 62 37.45 -3.96 2.43
C ASN A 62 36.17 -3.38 3.07
N GLU A 63 35.85 -2.10 2.83
CA GLU A 63 34.59 -1.52 3.27
C GLU A 63 33.42 -2.10 2.47
N THR A 64 32.29 -2.28 3.14
CA THR A 64 31.08 -2.83 2.55
C THR A 64 29.96 -1.80 2.51
N PHE A 65 29.23 -1.78 1.41
CA PHE A 65 28.10 -0.90 1.20
C PHE A 65 26.89 -1.70 0.74
N THR A 66 25.76 -1.52 1.42
CA THR A 66 24.53 -2.26 1.12
C THR A 66 23.38 -1.30 0.85
N LEU A 67 22.55 -1.64 -0.13
CA LEU A 67 21.24 -1.04 -0.37
C LEU A 67 20.22 -2.16 -0.54
N SER A 68 19.05 -2.02 0.08
CA SER A 68 18.02 -3.04 0.03
C SER A 68 16.63 -2.43 -0.10
N ASN A 69 15.80 -3.01 -0.97
CA ASN A 69 14.37 -2.73 -1.03
C ASN A 69 13.53 -3.92 -0.52
N TYR A 70 14.14 -4.82 0.26
CA TYR A 70 13.41 -5.90 0.92
C TYR A 70 12.29 -5.32 1.79
N GLY A 71 11.07 -5.78 1.58
CA GLY A 71 9.90 -5.20 2.24
C GLY A 71 8.67 -6.08 2.11
N CYS A 72 7.58 -5.62 2.71
CA CYS A 72 6.31 -6.31 2.64
C CYS A 72 5.61 -6.03 1.31
N TYR A 73 5.11 -7.08 0.65
CA TYR A 73 4.19 -6.97 -0.49
C TYR A 73 2.81 -6.42 -0.10
N CYS A 74 2.57 -6.23 1.20
CA CYS A 74 1.42 -5.53 1.74
C CYS A 74 1.50 -4.00 1.63
N ASN A 75 2.68 -3.45 1.30
CA ASN A 75 2.89 -2.01 1.24
C ASN A 75 2.81 -1.49 -0.19
N PHE A 76 1.99 -0.45 -0.39
CA PHE A 76 2.04 0.33 -1.63
C PHE A 76 3.34 1.12 -1.73
N LYS A 77 3.91 1.55 -0.60
CA LYS A 77 5.09 2.42 -0.57
C LYS A 77 6.12 1.96 0.47
N GLN A 78 7.39 2.17 0.18
CA GLN A 78 8.51 1.83 1.06
C GLN A 78 9.55 2.95 1.05
N ILE A 79 10.18 3.20 2.19
CA ILE A 79 11.37 4.03 2.25
C ILE A 79 12.61 3.14 2.22
N VAL A 80 13.52 3.43 1.30
CA VAL A 80 14.88 2.90 1.32
C VAL A 80 15.80 4.04 1.77
N PRO A 81 16.26 4.05 3.03
CA PRO A 81 17.22 5.05 3.47
C PRO A 81 18.54 4.91 2.73
N ILE A 82 19.23 6.03 2.55
CA ILE A 82 20.60 6.02 2.03
C ILE A 82 21.55 5.98 3.22
N PRO A 83 22.37 4.93 3.38
CA PRO A 83 23.44 4.90 4.38
C PRO A 83 24.38 6.11 4.24
N ASN A 84 24.79 6.72 5.35
CA ASN A 84 25.63 7.93 5.32
C ASN A 84 26.94 7.70 4.55
N ALA A 85 27.54 6.52 4.66
CA ALA A 85 28.76 6.18 3.93
C ALA A 85 28.57 6.27 2.41
N LEU A 86 27.37 5.96 1.89
CA LEU A 86 27.02 6.07 0.47
C LEU A 86 26.68 7.50 0.02
N THR A 87 26.65 8.47 0.95
CA THR A 87 26.48 9.89 0.61
C THR A 87 27.79 10.62 0.35
N LEU A 88 28.93 9.98 0.65
CA LEU A 88 30.26 10.55 0.43
C LEU A 88 30.64 10.49 -1.05
N ASP A 89 31.24 11.56 -1.58
CA ASP A 89 31.69 11.63 -2.99
C ASP A 89 32.65 10.49 -3.35
N ALA A 90 33.50 10.08 -2.41
CA ALA A 90 34.42 8.95 -2.56
C ALA A 90 33.74 7.61 -2.87
N ASN A 91 32.46 7.46 -2.50
CA ASN A 91 31.68 6.23 -2.67
C ASN A 91 30.59 6.37 -3.76
N SER A 92 30.60 7.47 -4.52
CA SER A 92 29.58 7.78 -5.53
C SER A 92 29.46 6.69 -6.62
N ALA A 93 30.58 6.12 -7.07
CA ALA A 93 30.58 5.04 -8.05
C ALA A 93 29.86 3.79 -7.54
N PHE A 94 30.16 3.34 -6.31
CA PHE A 94 29.47 2.22 -5.68
C PHE A 94 27.98 2.52 -5.47
N PHE A 95 27.65 3.75 -5.06
CA PHE A 95 26.27 4.15 -4.86
C PHE A 95 25.43 4.07 -6.14
N GLU A 96 25.97 4.47 -7.29
CA GLU A 96 25.26 4.37 -8.57
C GLU A 96 25.02 2.92 -8.98
N VAL A 97 26.00 2.02 -8.79
CA VAL A 97 25.83 0.57 -9.05
C VAL A 97 24.73 -0.02 -8.16
N LEU A 98 24.74 0.30 -6.86
CA LEU A 98 23.72 -0.16 -5.91
C LEU A 98 22.32 0.35 -6.30
N LYS A 99 22.20 1.62 -6.65
CA LYS A 99 20.92 2.23 -7.08
C LYS A 99 20.36 1.55 -8.32
N GLU A 100 21.20 1.31 -9.33
CA GLU A 100 20.77 0.69 -10.60
C GLU A 100 20.20 -0.71 -10.38
N LYS A 101 20.77 -1.48 -9.44
CA LYS A 101 20.33 -2.84 -9.16
C LYS A 101 19.07 -2.90 -8.30
N VAL A 102 18.98 -2.04 -7.28
CA VAL A 102 17.95 -2.10 -6.23
C VAL A 102 16.71 -1.27 -6.55
N LEU A 103 16.89 -0.09 -7.13
CA LEU A 103 15.79 0.85 -7.29
C LEU A 103 15.08 0.68 -8.63
N PRO A 104 13.76 0.88 -8.68
CA PRO A 104 13.04 0.95 -9.95
C PRO A 104 13.41 2.23 -10.71
N LYS A 105 12.68 2.53 -11.80
CA LYS A 105 12.88 3.76 -12.55
C LYS A 105 12.66 4.99 -11.66
N LYS A 106 13.51 6.00 -11.78
CA LYS A 106 13.33 7.29 -11.11
C LYS A 106 12.18 8.07 -11.74
N ARG A 107 11.38 8.74 -10.92
CA ARG A 107 10.42 9.76 -11.36
C ARG A 107 10.70 11.09 -10.65
N ALA A 108 10.54 12.19 -11.37
CA ALA A 108 10.77 13.53 -10.83
C ALA A 108 9.68 13.94 -9.82
N GLN A 109 8.43 13.60 -10.10
CA GLN A 109 7.27 13.95 -9.28
C GLN A 109 6.43 12.71 -8.99
N PRO A 110 5.78 12.64 -7.81
CA PRO A 110 4.78 11.63 -7.54
C PRO A 110 3.58 11.77 -8.49
N ASP A 111 2.86 10.69 -8.77
CA ASP A 111 1.49 10.82 -9.31
C ASP A 111 0.47 11.13 -8.21
N SER A 112 -0.77 11.40 -8.62
CA SER A 112 -1.86 11.78 -7.73
C SER A 112 -2.20 10.73 -6.67
N SER A 113 -1.95 9.44 -6.91
CA SER A 113 -2.17 8.39 -5.90
C SER A 113 -1.07 8.42 -4.83
N LEU A 114 0.20 8.55 -5.23
CA LEU A 114 1.29 8.71 -4.28
C LEU A 114 1.20 10.04 -3.52
N GLU A 115 0.79 11.12 -4.18
CA GLU A 115 0.49 12.40 -3.52
C GLU A 115 -0.62 12.27 -2.48
N TRP A 116 -1.69 11.53 -2.80
CA TRP A 116 -2.76 11.22 -1.85
C TRP A 116 -2.22 10.46 -0.66
N MET A 117 -1.46 9.39 -0.87
CA MET A 117 -0.93 8.56 0.21
C MET A 117 0.05 9.32 1.11
N THR A 118 0.92 10.14 0.53
CA THR A 118 1.86 10.98 1.29
C THR A 118 1.10 12.03 2.09
N SER A 119 0.15 12.73 1.47
CA SER A 119 -0.67 13.73 2.16
C SER A 119 -1.56 13.14 3.23
N ALA A 120 -2.09 11.94 3.00
CA ALA A 120 -2.86 11.17 3.96
C ALA A 120 -2.00 10.82 5.19
N THR A 121 -0.77 10.34 4.97
CA THR A 121 0.19 10.08 6.04
C THR A 121 0.51 11.34 6.86
N PHE A 122 0.67 12.51 6.22
CA PHE A 122 0.96 13.75 6.94
C PHE A 122 -0.22 14.35 7.71
N ASN A 123 -1.44 14.04 7.29
CA ASN A 123 -2.68 14.54 7.89
C ASN A 123 -3.46 13.44 8.61
N PHE A 124 -2.78 12.36 9.00
CA PHE A 124 -3.32 11.26 9.78
C PHE A 124 -3.34 11.61 11.27
N LYS A 125 -4.44 11.26 11.94
CA LYS A 125 -4.58 11.35 13.40
C LYS A 125 -5.29 10.12 13.95
N GLN A 126 -4.66 9.44 14.91
CA GLN A 126 -5.34 8.46 15.76
C GLN A 126 -6.08 9.21 16.88
N VAL A 127 -7.37 8.93 17.08
CA VAL A 127 -8.22 9.66 18.03
C VAL A 127 -8.87 8.68 19.01
N LYS A 128 -8.23 8.42 20.15
CA LYS A 128 -8.66 7.37 21.10
C LYS A 128 -9.97 7.68 21.83
N SER A 129 -10.22 8.95 22.15
CA SER A 129 -11.35 9.38 22.99
C SER A 129 -12.58 9.83 22.19
N HIS A 130 -12.56 9.69 20.87
CA HIS A 130 -13.61 10.21 20.02
C HIS A 130 -14.81 9.25 19.97
N ALA A 131 -16.03 9.81 19.93
CA ALA A 131 -17.26 9.05 20.13
C ALA A 131 -17.49 8.00 19.02
N LEU A 132 -17.22 8.34 17.76
CA LEU A 132 -17.51 7.49 16.60
C LEU A 132 -16.26 6.98 15.88
N PHE A 133 -15.31 7.86 15.61
CA PHE A 133 -14.07 7.53 14.89
C PHE A 133 -12.90 7.24 15.82
N ASP A 134 -12.04 6.29 15.44
CA ASP A 134 -10.74 6.07 16.09
C ASP A 134 -9.55 6.61 15.27
N ARG A 135 -9.84 7.03 14.04
CA ARG A 135 -8.85 7.51 13.06
C ARG A 135 -9.50 8.56 12.18
N ILE A 136 -8.80 9.68 11.98
CA ILE A 136 -9.19 10.74 11.06
C ILE A 136 -8.04 11.02 10.11
N ILE A 137 -8.32 11.13 8.81
CA ILE A 137 -7.34 11.42 7.77
C ILE A 137 -7.91 12.54 6.89
N SER A 138 -7.08 13.47 6.43
CA SER A 138 -7.51 14.54 5.52
C SER A 138 -6.42 14.84 4.48
N PRO A 139 -6.36 14.08 3.38
CA PRO A 139 -5.30 14.21 2.38
C PRO A 139 -5.32 15.56 1.65
N LYS A 140 -6.48 16.22 1.53
CA LYS A 140 -6.64 17.57 0.94
C LYS A 140 -6.01 17.76 -0.44
N THR A 141 -6.05 16.72 -1.26
CA THR A 141 -5.61 16.76 -2.66
C THR A 141 -6.63 17.45 -3.57
N ASN A 142 -6.14 17.97 -4.70
CA ASN A 142 -6.95 18.71 -5.66
C ASN A 142 -7.70 17.79 -6.63
N TRP A 143 -8.83 18.29 -7.14
CA TRP A 143 -9.51 17.71 -8.30
C TRP A 143 -8.60 17.83 -9.53
N GLN A 144 -8.41 16.73 -10.25
CA GLN A 144 -7.53 16.62 -11.42
C GLN A 144 -8.36 16.65 -12.70
N SER A 145 -7.88 17.31 -13.74
CA SER A 145 -8.56 17.35 -15.05
C SER A 145 -8.42 16.06 -15.86
N LYS A 146 -7.52 15.18 -15.46
CA LYS A 146 -7.27 13.89 -16.09
C LYS A 146 -7.71 12.76 -15.17
N PRO A 147 -8.25 11.66 -15.73
CA PRO A 147 -8.52 10.46 -14.94
C PRO A 147 -7.23 9.92 -14.32
N PRO A 148 -7.33 9.21 -13.17
CA PRO A 148 -6.18 8.52 -12.62
C PRO A 148 -5.64 7.46 -13.58
N THR A 149 -4.32 7.30 -13.62
CA THR A 149 -3.63 6.29 -14.44
C THR A 149 -2.98 5.26 -13.53
N ILE A 150 -2.91 3.97 -13.91
CA ILE A 150 -2.03 3.03 -13.19
C ILE A 150 -0.60 3.47 -13.47
N PRO A 151 0.17 3.88 -12.46
CA PRO A 151 1.57 4.20 -12.66
C PRO A 151 2.37 2.89 -12.78
N GLU A 152 3.55 2.94 -13.40
CA GLU A 152 4.55 1.87 -13.25
C GLU A 152 5.19 1.96 -11.86
N THR A 153 5.85 0.89 -11.41
CA THR A 153 6.65 0.98 -10.17
C THR A 153 7.82 1.94 -10.38
N TYR A 154 7.97 2.92 -9.49
CA TYR A 154 9.02 3.95 -9.58
C TYR A 154 9.49 4.39 -8.20
N TYR A 155 10.53 5.23 -8.14
CA TYR A 155 10.91 5.92 -6.90
C TYR A 155 10.99 7.45 -7.07
N ASN A 156 10.73 8.18 -5.99
CA ASN A 156 11.12 9.57 -5.80
C ASN A 156 12.23 9.67 -4.75
N THR A 157 13.06 10.71 -4.81
CA THR A 157 13.98 11.02 -3.72
C THR A 157 13.28 11.89 -2.70
N VAL A 158 13.38 11.54 -1.41
CA VAL A 158 12.78 12.28 -0.29
C VAL A 158 13.87 12.72 0.69
N PHE A 159 13.63 13.84 1.37
CA PHE A 159 14.62 14.51 2.21
C PHE A 159 14.01 15.06 3.49
N GLY A 160 14.85 15.26 4.52
CA GLY A 160 14.53 16.04 5.72
C GLY A 160 13.21 15.66 6.39
N ASP A 161 12.39 16.65 6.69
CA ASP A 161 11.10 16.48 7.39
C ASP A 161 10.13 15.54 6.67
N THR A 162 10.13 15.54 5.33
CA THR A 162 9.29 14.63 4.55
C THR A 162 9.70 13.18 4.80
N LEU A 163 11.00 12.88 4.77
CA LEU A 163 11.53 11.56 5.06
C LEU A 163 11.18 11.13 6.49
N GLN A 164 11.41 12.00 7.47
CA GLN A 164 11.14 11.72 8.88
C GLN A 164 9.65 11.43 9.15
N LYS A 165 8.74 12.25 8.60
CA LYS A 165 7.29 12.04 8.75
C LYS A 165 6.81 10.76 8.10
N LEU A 166 7.29 10.44 6.90
CA LEU A 166 6.95 9.19 6.22
C LEU A 166 7.44 7.98 7.03
N SER A 167 8.68 8.01 7.51
CA SER A 167 9.27 6.91 8.28
C SER A 167 8.57 6.65 9.60
N ALA A 168 8.16 7.71 10.31
CA ALA A 168 7.44 7.56 11.57
C ALA A 168 6.13 6.77 11.41
N THR A 169 5.50 6.85 10.22
CA THR A 169 4.24 6.15 9.94
C THR A 169 4.47 4.76 9.37
N ILE A 170 5.51 4.57 8.54
CA ILE A 170 5.87 3.26 7.96
C ILE A 170 6.58 2.37 8.99
N LYS A 171 7.03 2.94 10.12
CA LYS A 171 7.84 2.28 11.17
C LYS A 171 9.17 1.74 10.65
N ASP A 172 9.75 2.44 9.69
CA ASP A 172 11.10 2.13 9.22
C ASP A 172 12.15 2.57 10.26
N ASN A 173 13.22 1.80 10.38
CA ASN A 173 14.34 2.07 11.28
C ASN A 173 15.29 3.13 10.68
N LEU A 174 14.81 4.36 10.50
CA LEU A 174 15.69 5.48 10.16
C LEU A 174 16.58 5.84 11.35
N THR A 175 17.87 5.99 11.10
CA THR A 175 18.76 6.61 12.08
C THR A 175 18.59 8.12 12.03
N ALA A 176 18.81 8.80 13.17
CA ALA A 176 18.70 10.26 13.25
C ALA A 176 19.65 11.01 12.28
N SER A 177 20.71 10.35 11.82
CA SER A 177 21.69 10.90 10.88
C SER A 177 21.28 10.76 9.41
N GLN A 178 20.27 9.96 9.08
CA GLN A 178 19.78 9.78 7.72
C GLN A 178 18.82 10.91 7.32
N THR A 179 19.27 11.77 6.41
CA THR A 179 18.50 12.94 5.93
C THR A 179 17.97 12.77 4.51
N LYS A 180 18.31 11.67 3.83
CA LYS A 180 17.94 11.38 2.44
C LYS A 180 17.55 9.91 2.27
N GLY A 181 16.53 9.67 1.46
CA GLY A 181 16.07 8.32 1.13
C GLY A 181 15.35 8.27 -0.20
N PHE A 182 14.95 7.06 -0.59
CA PHE A 182 14.11 6.80 -1.76
C PHE A 182 12.75 6.35 -1.29
N LEU A 183 11.70 7.04 -1.74
CA LEU A 183 10.32 6.58 -1.60
C LEU A 183 9.98 5.76 -2.83
N ILE A 184 9.94 4.44 -2.68
CA ILE A 184 9.53 3.50 -3.72
C ILE A 184 8.01 3.37 -3.67
N TYR A 185 7.37 3.39 -4.84
CA TYR A 185 5.94 3.16 -5.01
C TYR A 185 5.71 1.91 -5.85
N TYR A 186 5.16 0.87 -5.23
CA TYR A 186 4.82 -0.42 -5.82
C TYR A 186 3.37 -0.41 -6.31
N THR A 187 3.21 -0.20 -7.60
CA THR A 187 1.90 0.00 -8.22
C THR A 187 1.24 -1.29 -8.67
N ASN A 188 1.99 -2.39 -8.64
CA ASN A 188 1.55 -3.72 -9.07
C ASN A 188 0.33 -4.20 -8.29
N ALA A 189 0.13 -3.69 -7.07
CA ALA A 189 -1.04 -3.92 -6.23
C ALA A 189 -2.31 -3.15 -6.68
N HIS A 190 -2.17 -2.10 -7.48
CA HIS A 190 -3.29 -1.41 -8.12
C HIS A 190 -3.75 -2.11 -9.40
N ALA A 191 -3.08 -3.19 -9.84
CA ALA A 191 -3.27 -3.79 -11.14
C ALA A 191 -4.63 -4.49 -11.28
N VAL A 192 -5.64 -3.71 -11.62
CA VAL A 192 -6.76 -4.17 -12.44
C VAL A 192 -6.20 -4.35 -13.85
N LYS A 193 -6.32 -5.55 -14.44
CA LYS A 193 -5.69 -5.91 -15.74
C LYS A 193 -5.99 -4.92 -16.88
N SER A 194 -7.05 -4.13 -16.76
CA SER A 194 -7.13 -2.82 -17.36
C SER A 194 -8.13 -1.95 -16.57
N TRP A 195 -7.94 -0.64 -16.56
CA TRP A 195 -8.99 0.30 -16.17
C TRP A 195 -10.18 0.27 -17.15
N ASP A 196 -10.22 -0.60 -18.16
CA ASP A 196 -11.29 -0.56 -19.15
C ASP A 196 -12.65 -0.99 -18.59
N SER A 197 -12.70 -1.53 -17.36
CA SER A 197 -13.93 -1.67 -16.59
C SER A 197 -14.21 -0.49 -15.66
N LEU A 198 -13.74 0.73 -15.99
CA LEU A 198 -14.08 2.04 -15.39
C LEU A 198 -15.59 2.35 -15.49
N THR A 199 -16.43 1.40 -15.10
CA THR A 199 -17.84 1.57 -14.92
C THR A 199 -18.02 2.13 -13.51
N PRO A 200 -18.74 3.25 -13.34
CA PRO A 200 -19.04 3.75 -12.02
C PRO A 200 -19.83 2.69 -11.26
N VAL A 201 -19.43 2.42 -10.01
CA VAL A 201 -20.12 1.46 -9.14
C VAL A 201 -21.32 2.08 -8.44
N ILE A 202 -21.34 3.41 -8.33
CA ILE A 202 -22.47 4.18 -7.82
C ILE A 202 -22.43 5.59 -8.41
N THR A 203 -23.59 6.20 -8.63
CA THR A 203 -23.73 7.54 -9.23
C THR A 203 -24.89 8.28 -8.56
N ASN A 204 -24.75 9.59 -8.42
CA ASN A 204 -25.86 10.52 -8.17
C ASN A 204 -25.77 11.71 -9.13
N ASP A 205 -26.59 12.74 -8.93
CA ASP A 205 -26.65 13.92 -9.82
C ASP A 205 -25.33 14.68 -9.96
N ARG A 206 -24.39 14.53 -9.00
CA ARG A 206 -23.15 15.30 -8.94
C ARG A 206 -21.89 14.45 -9.11
N TYR A 207 -21.91 13.21 -8.66
CA TYR A 207 -20.72 12.36 -8.59
C TYR A 207 -20.92 11.02 -9.26
N GLN A 208 -19.89 10.58 -9.98
CA GLN A 208 -19.70 9.20 -10.40
C GLN A 208 -18.56 8.61 -9.57
N ILE A 209 -18.81 7.47 -8.93
CA ILE A 209 -17.84 6.83 -8.03
C ILE A 209 -17.35 5.55 -8.67
N TYR A 210 -16.04 5.36 -8.61
CA TYR A 210 -15.34 4.22 -9.18
C TYR A 210 -14.56 3.53 -8.07
N LYS A 211 -14.43 2.20 -8.15
CA LYS A 211 -13.59 1.44 -7.24
C LYS A 211 -12.69 0.46 -7.98
N THR A 212 -11.55 0.18 -7.38
CA THR A 212 -10.72 -1.00 -7.67
C THR A 212 -10.76 -1.95 -6.48
N ALA A 213 -9.93 -2.99 -6.51
CA ALA A 213 -9.69 -3.85 -5.35
C ALA A 213 -9.19 -3.07 -4.11
N HIS A 214 -8.48 -1.95 -4.30
CA HIS A 214 -7.78 -1.25 -3.22
C HIS A 214 -7.97 0.27 -3.18
N ALA A 215 -8.81 0.81 -4.06
CA ALA A 215 -8.95 2.25 -4.20
C ALA A 215 -10.38 2.65 -4.54
N VAL A 216 -10.76 3.86 -4.13
CA VAL A 216 -11.99 4.53 -4.54
C VAL A 216 -11.63 5.92 -5.04
N PHE A 217 -12.21 6.34 -6.16
CA PHE A 217 -12.11 7.72 -6.62
C PHE A 217 -13.45 8.21 -7.15
N ALA A 218 -13.62 9.52 -7.11
CA ALA A 218 -14.82 10.19 -7.58
C ALA A 218 -14.50 10.98 -8.86
N ARG A 219 -15.53 11.14 -9.71
CA ARG A 219 -15.57 12.09 -10.81
C ARG A 219 -16.68 13.10 -10.56
N LYS A 220 -16.36 14.39 -10.74
CA LYS A 220 -17.30 15.52 -10.76
C LYS A 220 -17.13 16.27 -12.08
N GLY A 221 -18.10 16.18 -12.98
CA GLY A 221 -17.97 16.70 -14.34
C GLY A 221 -16.78 16.08 -15.07
N ASN A 222 -15.80 16.89 -15.50
CA ASN A 222 -14.56 16.43 -16.15
C ASN A 222 -13.36 16.38 -15.20
N THR A 223 -13.61 16.32 -13.89
CA THR A 223 -12.55 16.27 -12.89
C THR A 223 -12.63 15.02 -12.04
N TYR A 224 -11.47 14.56 -11.55
CA TYR A 224 -11.29 13.30 -10.84
C TYR A 224 -10.51 13.50 -9.56
N LYS A 225 -10.78 12.70 -8.54
CA LYS A 225 -10.09 12.81 -7.26
C LYS A 225 -10.12 11.48 -6.49
N TRP A 226 -8.96 11.03 -6.01
CA TRP A 226 -8.84 9.86 -5.13
C TRP A 226 -9.59 10.10 -3.81
N MET A 227 -10.48 9.20 -3.44
CA MET A 227 -11.26 9.31 -2.20
C MET A 227 -10.68 8.43 -1.10
N PHE A 228 -10.16 7.26 -1.48
CA PHE A 228 -9.64 6.27 -0.55
C PHE A 228 -8.59 5.41 -1.25
N LEU A 229 -7.48 5.15 -0.56
CA LEU A 229 -6.48 4.15 -0.92
C LEU A 229 -6.24 3.26 0.29
N SER A 230 -6.35 1.95 0.08
CA SER A 230 -6.16 0.91 1.11
C SER A 230 -4.67 0.74 1.41
N ASP A 231 -4.06 1.68 2.12
CA ASP A 231 -2.64 1.66 2.50
C ASP A 231 -2.45 1.10 3.92
N LEU A 232 -1.56 0.13 4.12
CA LEU A 232 -1.37 -0.55 5.41
C LEU A 232 -1.13 0.46 6.54
N ASN A 233 -0.19 1.38 6.32
CA ASN A 233 0.28 2.29 7.35
C ASN A 233 -0.66 3.48 7.58
N THR A 234 -1.58 3.76 6.64
CA THR A 234 -2.46 4.93 6.73
C THR A 234 -3.92 4.53 6.98
N THR A 235 -4.45 3.56 6.24
CA THR A 235 -5.83 3.09 6.34
C THR A 235 -5.95 1.64 6.83
N GLY A 236 -4.86 0.96 7.22
CA GLY A 236 -4.96 -0.40 7.76
C GLY A 236 -5.40 -1.43 6.71
N ALA A 237 -4.79 -1.37 5.52
CA ALA A 237 -4.96 -2.37 4.46
C ALA A 237 -4.75 -3.82 4.94
N PRO A 238 -5.28 -4.82 4.21
CA PRO A 238 -5.02 -6.23 4.51
C PRO A 238 -3.53 -6.57 4.39
N GLU A 239 -3.14 -7.69 5.01
CA GLU A 239 -1.75 -8.17 5.02
C GLU A 239 -1.22 -8.61 3.65
N LYS A 240 -2.07 -8.69 2.62
CA LYS A 240 -1.65 -9.03 1.25
C LYS A 240 -2.45 -8.23 0.24
N LEU A 241 -1.76 -7.42 -0.57
CA LEU A 241 -2.37 -6.62 -1.64
C LEU A 241 -2.88 -7.43 -2.85
N ARG A 242 -2.88 -8.77 -2.76
CA ARG A 242 -3.57 -9.64 -3.73
C ARG A 242 -5.01 -9.96 -3.31
N TRP A 243 -5.38 -9.67 -2.06
CA TRP A 243 -6.74 -9.83 -1.57
C TRP A 243 -7.47 -8.51 -1.75
N SER A 244 -8.53 -8.50 -2.54
CA SER A 244 -9.35 -7.30 -2.70
C SER A 244 -9.79 -6.80 -1.33
N SER A 245 -9.57 -5.52 -1.06
CA SER A 245 -9.93 -4.91 0.22
C SER A 245 -11.17 -4.05 0.15
N ILE A 246 -11.62 -3.60 -1.03
CA ILE A 246 -12.79 -2.72 -1.14
C ILE A 246 -14.02 -3.52 -1.60
N ASN A 247 -14.83 -3.92 -0.63
CA ASN A 247 -15.99 -4.77 -0.87
C ASN A 247 -17.21 -3.95 -1.33
N GLN A 248 -17.63 -2.98 -0.52
CA GLN A 248 -18.84 -2.18 -0.72
C GLN A 248 -18.54 -0.69 -0.60
N VAL A 249 -19.21 0.11 -1.44
CA VAL A 249 -19.20 1.57 -1.39
C VAL A 249 -20.64 2.06 -1.52
N GLN A 250 -21.08 2.90 -0.59
CA GLN A 250 -22.35 3.63 -0.67
C GLN A 250 -22.07 5.12 -0.85
N LEU A 251 -22.96 5.82 -1.57
CA LEU A 251 -22.91 7.24 -1.83
C LEU A 251 -24.21 7.87 -1.31
N ILE A 252 -24.08 8.82 -0.38
CA ILE A 252 -25.19 9.55 0.23
C ILE A 252 -24.80 11.02 0.18
N ASP A 253 -25.50 11.79 -0.65
CA ASP A 253 -25.18 13.19 -0.94
C ASP A 253 -23.73 13.41 -1.38
N ASN A 254 -22.90 14.00 -0.52
CA ASN A 254 -21.47 14.24 -0.71
C ASN A 254 -20.57 13.31 0.13
N TYR A 255 -21.12 12.24 0.70
CA TYR A 255 -20.41 11.29 1.54
C TYR A 255 -20.31 9.92 0.91
N LEU A 256 -19.18 9.26 1.13
CA LEU A 256 -18.97 7.85 0.85
C LEU A 256 -18.90 7.06 2.16
N ILE A 257 -19.51 5.89 2.15
CA ILE A 257 -19.35 4.87 3.19
C ILE A 257 -18.67 3.67 2.54
N ILE A 258 -17.45 3.36 2.99
CA ILE A 258 -16.57 2.38 2.36
C ILE A 258 -16.33 1.23 3.34
N HIS A 259 -16.63 0.02 2.88
CA HIS A 259 -16.24 -1.22 3.52
C HIS A 259 -14.83 -1.58 3.04
N GLN A 260 -13.88 -1.62 3.99
CA GLN A 260 -12.54 -2.14 3.77
C GLN A 260 -12.33 -3.48 4.51
N ASP A 261 -12.22 -4.58 3.77
CA ASP A 261 -11.85 -5.89 4.34
C ASP A 261 -10.43 -5.81 4.93
N THR A 262 -10.24 -6.39 6.12
CA THR A 262 -8.95 -6.45 6.82
C THR A 262 -8.37 -7.86 6.84
N SER A 263 -8.55 -8.62 5.75
CA SER A 263 -8.08 -9.99 5.64
C SER A 263 -6.62 -10.17 6.10
N PRO A 264 -6.30 -11.26 6.82
CA PRO A 264 -7.11 -12.50 6.94
C PRO A 264 -8.20 -12.47 8.02
N ASP A 265 -8.38 -11.35 8.74
CA ASP A 265 -9.39 -11.25 9.77
C ASP A 265 -10.82 -11.38 9.20
N ALA A 266 -11.71 -11.97 9.98
CA ALA A 266 -13.15 -12.08 9.66
C ALA A 266 -13.93 -10.80 10.05
N SER A 267 -13.22 -9.69 10.18
CA SER A 267 -13.75 -8.35 10.43
C SER A 267 -13.45 -7.42 9.25
N TYR A 268 -14.10 -6.27 9.26
CA TYR A 268 -13.83 -5.20 8.31
C TYR A 268 -13.92 -3.83 8.97
N SER A 269 -13.26 -2.86 8.34
CA SER A 269 -13.33 -1.45 8.72
C SER A 269 -14.38 -0.71 7.90
N ILE A 270 -15.10 0.22 8.54
CA ILE A 270 -16.01 1.14 7.86
C ILE A 270 -15.40 2.53 7.87
N TYR A 271 -15.24 3.10 6.69
CA TYR A 271 -14.75 4.46 6.48
C TYR A 271 -15.85 5.37 5.98
N ILE A 272 -15.91 6.57 6.55
CA ILE A 272 -16.77 7.65 6.10
C ILE A 272 -15.88 8.70 5.45
N VAL A 273 -16.21 9.15 4.23
CA VAL A 273 -15.41 10.12 3.47
C VAL A 273 -16.30 11.24 2.98
N ASN A 274 -16.01 12.49 3.34
CA ASN A 274 -16.60 13.66 2.69
C ASN A 274 -15.85 13.94 1.39
N ILE A 275 -16.54 13.85 0.26
CA ILE A 275 -15.94 13.96 -1.09
C ILE A 275 -15.32 15.34 -1.34
N GLU A 276 -15.95 16.40 -0.82
CA GLU A 276 -15.53 17.77 -1.12
C GLU A 276 -14.32 18.18 -0.26
N THR A 277 -14.33 17.84 1.03
CA THR A 277 -13.24 18.18 1.96
C THR A 277 -12.11 17.14 1.98
N GLN A 278 -12.36 15.93 1.47
CA GLN A 278 -11.51 14.74 1.66
C GLN A 278 -11.24 14.40 3.13
N ARG A 279 -12.04 14.92 4.06
CA ARG A 279 -11.98 14.47 5.44
C ARG A 279 -12.59 13.08 5.52
N MET A 280 -11.88 12.15 6.15
CA MET A 280 -12.33 10.77 6.31
C MET A 280 -12.10 10.28 7.73
N GLY A 281 -13.03 9.47 8.22
CA GLY A 281 -12.99 8.86 9.54
C GLY A 281 -13.17 7.35 9.45
N ARG A 282 -12.36 6.58 10.17
CA ARG A 282 -12.62 5.14 10.40
C ARG A 282 -13.50 5.02 11.63
N LEU A 283 -14.64 4.36 11.51
CA LEU A 283 -15.47 4.03 12.66
C LEU A 283 -14.67 3.14 13.63
N LYS A 284 -14.77 3.42 14.93
CA LYS A 284 -14.04 2.70 15.99
C LYS A 284 -14.53 1.27 16.24
N TYR A 285 -15.60 0.86 15.56
CA TYR A 285 -16.21 -0.45 15.70
C TYR A 285 -15.52 -1.43 14.77
N GLU A 286 -15.20 -2.62 15.28
CA GLU A 286 -14.76 -3.75 14.47
C GLU A 286 -16.01 -4.44 13.92
N ALA A 287 -16.35 -4.21 12.65
CA ALA A 287 -17.53 -4.79 12.04
C ALA A 287 -17.28 -6.26 11.64
N SER A 288 -18.30 -7.10 11.70
CA SER A 288 -18.20 -8.54 11.43
C SER A 288 -18.80 -8.91 10.08
N HIS A 289 -18.18 -9.89 9.40
CA HIS A 289 -18.84 -10.63 8.32
C HIS A 289 -19.88 -11.65 8.82
N HIS A 290 -19.93 -11.91 10.13
CA HIS A 290 -20.93 -12.76 10.76
C HIS A 290 -22.12 -11.92 11.22
N ASN A 291 -23.31 -12.49 11.10
CA ASN A 291 -24.57 -11.76 11.22
C ASN A 291 -25.40 -12.30 12.37
N VAL A 292 -26.06 -11.42 13.09
CA VAL A 292 -27.18 -11.79 13.93
C VAL A 292 -28.36 -12.13 13.02
N THR A 293 -28.93 -13.29 13.28
CA THR A 293 -30.08 -13.94 12.63
C THR A 293 -31.19 -12.97 12.19
N THR A 294 -31.13 -12.52 10.95
CA THR A 294 -32.30 -12.12 10.16
C THR A 294 -32.34 -13.03 8.94
N ASP A 295 -33.55 -13.40 8.50
CA ASP A 295 -33.77 -14.36 7.40
C ASP A 295 -33.11 -13.95 6.07
N ASP A 296 -32.66 -12.69 5.97
CA ASP A 296 -32.01 -12.10 4.79
C ASP A 296 -30.47 -12.03 4.87
N GLY A 297 -29.85 -12.40 6.01
CA GLY A 297 -28.39 -12.50 6.21
C GLY A 297 -27.55 -11.30 5.73
N MET A 298 -27.42 -10.24 6.54
CA MET A 298 -26.63 -9.04 6.20
C MET A 298 -25.10 -9.25 6.17
N ARG A 299 -24.52 -9.79 5.09
CA ARG A 299 -23.04 -10.05 5.00
C ARG A 299 -22.13 -8.83 5.21
N THR A 300 -22.69 -7.62 5.17
CA THR A 300 -22.01 -6.32 5.25
C THR A 300 -22.97 -5.29 5.87
N PHE A 301 -22.53 -4.04 6.04
CA PHE A 301 -23.40 -2.96 6.50
C PHE A 301 -24.55 -2.65 5.52
N LYS A 302 -25.69 -2.21 6.06
CA LYS A 302 -26.84 -1.69 5.31
C LYS A 302 -27.15 -0.24 5.70
N ILE A 303 -27.88 0.44 4.83
CA ILE A 303 -28.50 1.74 5.12
C ILE A 303 -30.01 1.53 5.19
N ILE A 304 -30.60 1.80 6.36
CA ILE A 304 -32.04 1.63 6.63
C ILE A 304 -32.51 2.88 7.36
N ASP A 305 -33.58 3.53 6.89
CA ASP A 305 -34.19 4.69 7.55
C ASP A 305 -33.17 5.77 8.00
N ASN A 306 -32.23 6.11 7.13
CA ASN A 306 -31.14 7.06 7.37
C ASN A 306 -30.16 6.67 8.51
N GLN A 307 -30.04 5.37 8.77
CA GLN A 307 -29.10 4.78 9.71
C GLN A 307 -28.14 3.83 9.01
N LEU A 308 -26.88 3.85 9.45
CA LEU A 308 -25.89 2.82 9.14
C LEU A 308 -26.05 1.67 10.12
N VAL A 309 -26.36 0.48 9.60
CA VAL A 309 -26.64 -0.73 10.38
C VAL A 309 -25.62 -1.81 10.07
N PHE A 310 -24.97 -2.38 11.10
CA PHE A 310 -24.00 -3.47 10.96
C PHE A 310 -23.85 -4.26 12.28
N THR A 311 -23.13 -5.38 12.24
CA THR A 311 -22.88 -6.24 13.41
C THR A 311 -21.41 -6.12 13.85
N THR A 312 -21.13 -6.11 15.16
CA THR A 312 -19.75 -6.09 15.68
C THR A 312 -19.10 -7.47 15.70
N TYR A 313 -17.79 -7.54 15.54
CA TYR A 313 -17.05 -8.80 15.48
C TYR A 313 -17.01 -9.55 16.82
N ASP A 314 -16.81 -8.84 17.92
CA ASP A 314 -16.58 -9.39 19.26
C ASP A 314 -17.83 -10.03 19.88
N LYS A 315 -18.91 -9.26 19.95
CA LYS A 315 -20.16 -9.62 20.64
C LYS A 315 -21.27 -9.99 19.70
N GLN A 316 -21.08 -9.76 18.40
CA GLN A 316 -22.14 -9.87 17.41
C GLN A 316 -23.32 -8.97 17.77
N ASP A 317 -23.05 -7.77 18.29
CA ASP A 317 -24.10 -6.81 18.63
C ASP A 317 -24.53 -6.05 17.36
N LEU A 318 -25.83 -5.80 17.22
CA LEU A 318 -26.34 -4.89 16.19
C LEU A 318 -26.02 -3.44 16.57
N VAL A 319 -25.39 -2.72 15.66
CA VAL A 319 -25.07 -1.30 15.79
C VAL A 319 -25.88 -0.52 14.77
N GLU A 320 -26.59 0.49 15.26
CA GLU A 320 -27.37 1.43 14.46
C GLU A 320 -26.85 2.84 14.74
N LEU A 321 -26.39 3.53 13.70
CA LEU A 321 -25.84 4.88 13.81
C LEU A 321 -26.57 5.81 12.85
N SER A 322 -27.09 6.93 13.35
CA SER A 322 -27.66 7.98 12.51
C SER A 322 -26.62 8.52 11.53
N LEU A 323 -26.94 8.54 10.24
CA LEU A 323 -26.06 9.08 9.21
C LEU A 323 -25.78 10.57 9.42
N GLN A 324 -26.80 11.33 9.84
CA GLN A 324 -26.64 12.74 10.18
C GLN A 324 -25.61 12.91 11.29
N GLN A 325 -25.73 12.13 12.37
CA GLN A 325 -24.76 12.19 13.47
C GLN A 325 -23.35 11.84 13.01
N ILE A 326 -23.19 10.81 12.18
CA ILE A 326 -21.89 10.41 11.63
C ILE A 326 -21.29 11.55 10.81
N PHE A 327 -22.06 12.15 9.90
CA PHE A 327 -21.59 13.19 8.98
C PHE A 327 -21.25 14.49 9.71
N ASP A 328 -22.13 14.95 10.60
CA ASP A 328 -21.89 16.13 11.43
C ASP A 328 -20.64 15.93 12.32
N THR A 329 -20.48 14.73 12.90
CA THR A 329 -19.30 14.43 13.71
C THR A 329 -18.02 14.38 12.88
N LEU A 330 -18.09 13.91 11.63
CA LEU A 330 -16.91 13.85 10.76
C LEU A 330 -16.43 15.26 10.39
N ASP A 331 -17.36 16.16 10.11
CA ASP A 331 -17.04 17.49 9.57
C ASP A 331 -16.59 18.50 10.64
N ASN A 332 -17.00 18.30 11.91
CA ASN A 332 -16.57 19.12 13.06
C ASN A 332 -15.15 18.79 13.55
#